data_AF-A0A538BCK0-F1
#
_entry.id   AF-A0A538BCK0-F1
#
_cell.length_a   1.000
_cell.length_b   1.000
_cell.length_c   1.000
_cell.angle_alpha   90.00
_cell.angle_beta   90.00
_cell.angle_gamma   90.00
#
_symmetry.space_group_name_H-M   'P 1'
#
loop_
_entity.id
_entity.type
_entity.pdbx_description
1 polymer ?
#
loop_
_entity_poly.entity_id
_entity_poly.type
_entity_poly.pdbx_seq_one_letter_code
_entity_poly.pdbx_strand_id
1 'polypeptide(L)'
;VGAPYPDDATPDFLRRQTLEVFYGDRTEPSVSVPVPDFFGAVHGVPQSYVSSLTAINEERGFTSRIPMPFPDHIRIEYANGSERHALLYYQVDLLLGPLADDTGILHAAFRRESPTELGKDFVVTDGLRGPGRFLGWTGGVRVLDGEHWWGEGEVKMFFDGEETPTVCGTGTEDYL
;
A
#
# COMPACT_ATOMS: atom_id res chain seq x y z
N VAL A 1 -18.87 -15.04 -25.32
CA VAL A 1 -17.83 -15.54 -26.25
C VAL A 1 -16.52 -14.93 -25.78
N GLY A 2 -15.82 -15.62 -24.88
CA GLY A 2 -14.60 -15.10 -24.25
C GLY A 2 -13.41 -15.38 -25.15
N ALA A 3 -12.81 -14.32 -25.69
CA ALA A 3 -11.47 -14.42 -26.23
C ALA A 3 -10.52 -14.88 -25.11
N PRO A 4 -9.47 -15.66 -25.40
CA PRO A 4 -8.45 -15.97 -24.41
C PRO A 4 -7.93 -14.65 -23.84
N TYR A 5 -8.18 -14.43 -22.54
CA TYR A 5 -7.62 -13.29 -21.82
C TYR A 5 -6.10 -13.43 -21.97
N PRO A 6 -5.37 -12.41 -22.45
CA PRO A 6 -3.95 -12.59 -22.60
C PRO A 6 -3.35 -12.75 -21.19
N ASP A 7 -2.27 -13.52 -21.11
CA ASP A 7 -1.59 -13.97 -19.89
C ASP A 7 -0.86 -12.79 -19.22
N ASP A 8 -1.61 -11.73 -18.92
CA ASP A 8 -1.12 -10.36 -18.73
C ASP A 8 -0.88 -10.00 -17.26
N ALA A 9 -1.26 -10.86 -16.32
CA ALA A 9 -1.08 -10.64 -14.89
C ALA A 9 0.36 -10.94 -14.43
N THR A 10 1.38 -10.64 -15.25
CA THR A 10 2.76 -10.83 -14.83
C THR A 10 3.14 -9.83 -13.74
N PRO A 11 4.01 -10.21 -12.78
CA PRO A 11 4.46 -9.31 -11.72
C PRO A 11 4.96 -7.96 -12.21
N ASP A 12 5.73 -7.94 -13.30
CA ASP A 12 6.22 -6.72 -13.93
C ASP A 12 5.10 -5.85 -14.52
N PHE A 13 4.06 -6.45 -15.11
CA PHE A 13 2.90 -5.70 -15.61
C PHE A 13 2.17 -4.99 -14.47
N LEU A 14 1.82 -5.77 -13.44
CA LEU A 14 0.98 -5.33 -12.34
C LEU A 14 1.69 -4.25 -11.50
N ARG A 15 3.00 -4.41 -11.25
CA ARG A 15 3.81 -3.44 -10.51
C ARG A 15 3.98 -2.09 -11.22
N ARG A 16 3.66 -1.98 -12.52
CA ARG A 16 3.68 -0.72 -13.28
C ARG A 16 2.34 0.00 -13.30
N GLN A 17 1.31 -0.55 -12.66
CA GLN A 17 0.03 0.11 -12.49
C GLN A 17 0.05 0.91 -11.20
N THR A 18 -0.19 2.21 -11.25
CA THR A 18 -0.12 3.10 -10.08
C THR A 18 -1.49 3.67 -9.72
N LEU A 19 -1.72 3.82 -8.42
CA LEU A 19 -2.89 4.44 -7.84
C LEU A 19 -2.45 5.74 -7.16
N GLU A 20 -3.07 6.84 -7.57
CA GLU A 20 -2.93 8.12 -6.90
C GLU A 20 -4.29 8.63 -6.41
N VAL A 21 -4.35 9.13 -5.16
CA VAL A 21 -5.57 9.71 -4.59
C VAL A 21 -5.27 11.10 -4.04
N PHE A 22 -6.09 12.06 -4.47
CA PHE A 22 -6.03 13.46 -4.07
C PHE A 22 -7.33 13.85 -3.39
N TYR A 23 -7.22 14.63 -2.31
CA TYR A 23 -8.36 15.13 -1.53
C TYR A 23 -8.40 16.65 -1.60
N GLY A 24 -9.58 17.20 -1.91
CA GLY A 24 -9.74 18.63 -2.16
C GLY A 24 -8.76 19.13 -3.23
N ASP A 25 -8.41 20.42 -3.19
CA ASP A 25 -7.54 21.05 -4.19
C ASP A 25 -6.03 20.73 -4.04
N ARG A 26 -5.67 19.65 -3.34
CA ARG A 26 -4.27 19.27 -3.14
C ARG A 26 -3.64 18.86 -4.48
N THR A 27 -2.48 19.44 -4.77
CA THR A 27 -1.69 19.11 -5.97
C THR A 27 -0.81 17.88 -5.79
N GLU A 28 -0.50 17.50 -4.56
CA GLU A 28 0.27 16.31 -4.22
C GLU A 28 -0.67 15.17 -3.77
N PRO A 29 -0.44 13.94 -4.21
CA PRO A 29 -1.28 12.81 -3.85
C PRO A 29 -1.08 12.44 -2.37
N SER A 30 -2.19 12.12 -1.68
CA SER A 30 -2.15 11.59 -0.32
C SER A 30 -1.97 10.08 -0.29
N VAL A 31 -2.42 9.38 -1.33
CA VAL A 31 -2.07 7.99 -1.63
C VAL A 31 -1.29 7.98 -2.93
N SER A 32 -0.08 7.43 -2.95
CA SER A 32 0.69 7.19 -4.19
C SER A 32 1.47 5.88 -4.05
N VAL A 33 0.95 4.84 -4.72
CA VAL A 33 1.40 3.46 -4.56
C VAL A 33 1.18 2.65 -5.85
N PRO A 34 1.94 1.56 -6.09
CA PRO A 34 1.52 0.55 -7.04
C PRO A 34 0.16 -0.04 -6.62
N VAL A 35 -0.74 -0.18 -7.59
CA VAL A 35 -2.08 -0.75 -7.39
C VAL A 35 -2.03 -2.11 -6.68
N PRO A 36 -1.29 -3.13 -7.14
CA PRO A 36 -1.33 -4.44 -6.50
C PRO A 36 -0.89 -4.39 -5.03
N ASP A 37 0.12 -3.59 -4.68
CA ASP A 37 0.61 -3.47 -3.31
C ASP A 37 -0.41 -2.82 -2.37
N PHE A 38 -1.18 -1.83 -2.84
CA PHE A 38 -2.27 -1.23 -2.05
C PHE A 38 -3.31 -2.27 -1.59
N PHE A 39 -3.55 -3.27 -2.42
CA PHE A 39 -4.51 -4.35 -2.17
C PHE A 39 -3.85 -5.64 -1.64
N GLY A 40 -2.58 -5.60 -1.23
CA GLY A 40 -1.88 -6.74 -0.64
C GLY A 40 -1.29 -7.76 -1.62
N ALA A 41 -1.36 -7.55 -2.93
CA ALA A 41 -0.64 -8.35 -3.93
C ALA A 41 0.83 -7.91 -4.03
N VAL A 42 1.57 -8.14 -2.95
CA VAL A 42 2.96 -7.74 -2.86
C VAL A 42 3.79 -8.40 -3.96
N HIS A 43 4.77 -7.66 -4.48
CA HIS A 43 5.60 -8.06 -5.62
C HIS A 43 4.83 -8.20 -6.94
N GLY A 44 3.58 -7.74 -7.01
CA GLY A 44 2.74 -7.95 -8.19
C GLY A 44 2.32 -9.40 -8.34
N VAL A 45 2.34 -10.17 -7.25
CA VAL A 45 1.92 -11.58 -7.22
C VAL A 45 0.59 -11.65 -6.48
N PRO A 46 -0.55 -11.61 -7.18
CA PRO A 46 -1.85 -11.76 -6.53
C PRO A 46 -1.99 -13.18 -5.97
N GLN A 47 -2.44 -13.27 -4.73
CA GLN A 47 -2.86 -14.51 -4.08
C GLN A 47 -4.20 -14.24 -3.41
N SER A 48 -5.12 -15.21 -3.50
CA SER A 48 -6.45 -15.02 -2.93
C SER A 48 -6.37 -14.97 -1.40
N TYR A 49 -6.90 -13.90 -0.82
CA TYR A 49 -7.00 -13.74 0.64
C TYR A 49 -8.12 -12.78 1.00
N VAL A 50 -8.53 -12.80 2.28
CA VAL A 50 -9.54 -11.90 2.82
C VAL A 50 -9.07 -11.35 4.16
N SER A 51 -9.16 -10.03 4.32
CA SER A 51 -9.05 -9.33 5.61
C SER A 51 -10.25 -8.40 5.80
N SER A 52 -10.32 -7.73 6.95
CA SER A 52 -11.33 -6.69 7.22
C SER A 52 -11.18 -5.47 6.31
N LEU A 53 -9.96 -5.15 5.89
CA LEU A 53 -9.64 -3.92 5.14
C LEU A 53 -9.49 -4.18 3.64
N THR A 54 -8.91 -5.31 3.25
CA THR A 54 -8.59 -5.62 1.85
C THR A 54 -8.82 -7.09 1.55
N ALA A 55 -9.12 -7.41 0.29
CA ALA A 55 -9.26 -8.77 -0.18
C ALA A 55 -8.84 -8.90 -1.64
N ILE A 56 -8.36 -10.09 -1.99
CA ILE A 56 -8.13 -10.52 -3.37
C ILE A 56 -8.96 -11.77 -3.61
N ASN A 57 -9.89 -11.70 -4.56
CA ASN A 57 -10.76 -12.81 -4.95
C ASN A 57 -10.27 -13.42 -6.26
N GLU A 58 -10.09 -14.74 -6.28
CA GLU A 58 -9.69 -15.50 -7.47
C GLU A 58 -8.45 -14.92 -8.17
N GLU A 59 -7.52 -14.36 -7.38
CA GLU A 59 -6.27 -13.72 -7.85
C GLU A 59 -6.46 -12.54 -8.83
N ARG A 60 -7.69 -12.04 -8.98
CA ARG A 60 -8.06 -11.07 -10.02
C ARG A 60 -8.92 -9.91 -9.50
N GLY A 61 -9.76 -10.16 -8.51
CA GLY A 61 -10.67 -9.18 -7.93
C GLY A 61 -10.08 -8.50 -6.71
N PHE A 62 -9.55 -7.29 -6.87
CA PHE A 62 -8.99 -6.48 -5.80
C PHE A 62 -10.08 -5.66 -5.11
N THR A 63 -10.14 -5.70 -3.78
CA THR A 63 -11.15 -4.95 -3.00
C THR A 63 -10.49 -4.26 -1.83
N SER A 64 -10.82 -2.98 -1.63
CA SER A 64 -10.45 -2.20 -0.44
C SER A 64 -11.72 -1.69 0.23
N ARG A 65 -11.72 -1.78 1.56
CA ARG A 65 -12.73 -1.28 2.49
C ARG A 65 -12.11 -0.27 3.46
N ILE A 66 -10.88 0.17 3.20
CA ILE A 66 -10.22 1.19 3.98
C ILE A 66 -11.03 2.49 3.81
N PRO A 67 -11.52 3.11 4.90
CA PRO A 67 -12.23 4.37 4.80
C PRO A 67 -11.36 5.44 4.15
N MET A 68 -11.90 6.13 3.14
CA MET A 68 -11.29 7.27 2.49
C MET A 68 -12.20 8.49 2.59
N PRO A 69 -12.41 9.07 3.79
CA PRO A 69 -13.17 10.30 3.90
C PRO A 69 -12.50 11.40 3.07
N PHE A 70 -13.31 12.20 2.41
CA PHE A 70 -12.85 13.33 1.60
C PHE A 70 -13.76 14.53 1.87
N PRO A 71 -13.22 15.75 1.85
CA PRO A 71 -13.98 16.95 2.18
C PRO A 71 -15.02 17.26 1.10
N ASP A 72 -14.65 18.09 0.13
CA ASP A 72 -15.52 18.55 -0.96
C ASP A 72 -15.40 17.67 -2.20
N HIS A 73 -14.18 17.20 -2.52
CA HIS A 73 -13.96 16.31 -3.65
C HIS A 73 -12.79 15.35 -3.43
N ILE A 74 -12.83 14.26 -4.19
CA ILE A 74 -11.79 13.24 -4.28
C ILE A 74 -11.48 13.00 -5.75
N ARG A 75 -10.18 12.91 -6.09
CA ARG A 75 -9.71 12.52 -7.42
C ARG A 75 -8.89 11.25 -7.26
N ILE A 76 -9.31 10.19 -7.95
CA ILE A 76 -8.63 8.90 -7.97
C ILE A 76 -8.08 8.70 -9.38
N GLU A 77 -6.78 8.52 -9.49
CA GLU A 77 -6.10 8.31 -10.76
C GLU A 77 -5.49 6.91 -10.81
N TYR A 78 -5.73 6.23 -11.92
CA TYR A 78 -5.08 4.99 -12.28
C TYR A 78 -4.21 5.26 -13.49
N ALA A 79 -2.91 4.99 -13.38
CA ALA A 79 -1.98 5.13 -14.49
C ALA A 79 -1.35 3.78 -14.84
N ASN A 80 -1.33 3.47 -16.13
CA ASN A 80 -0.61 2.34 -16.68
C ASN A 80 0.76 2.80 -17.17
N GLY A 81 1.80 2.49 -16.39
CA GLY A 81 3.19 2.78 -16.71
C GLY A 81 3.86 1.74 -17.63
N SER A 82 3.09 0.87 -18.28
CA SER A 82 3.62 -0.14 -19.21
C SER A 82 3.27 0.19 -20.66
N GLU A 83 4.01 -0.40 -21.60
CA GLU A 83 3.72 -0.30 -23.04
C GLU A 83 2.55 -1.19 -23.49
N ARG A 84 2.06 -2.07 -22.59
CA ARG A 84 0.96 -2.99 -22.85
C ARG A 84 -0.36 -2.32 -22.53
N HIS A 85 -1.39 -2.60 -23.32
CA HIS A 85 -2.74 -2.10 -23.05
C HIS A 85 -3.31 -2.74 -21.78
N ALA A 86 -3.70 -1.92 -20.81
CA ALA A 86 -4.37 -2.37 -19.59
C ALA A 86 -5.90 -2.28 -19.74
N LEU A 87 -6.60 -3.36 -19.44
CA LEU A 87 -8.05 -3.35 -19.34
C LEU A 87 -8.44 -3.17 -17.86
N LEU A 88 -9.01 -2.01 -17.53
CA LEU A 88 -9.40 -1.67 -16.17
C LEU A 88 -10.92 -1.82 -15.98
N TYR A 89 -11.30 -2.67 -15.04
CA TYR A 89 -12.64 -2.70 -14.46
C TYR A 89 -12.56 -2.15 -13.05
N TYR A 90 -13.41 -1.19 -12.71
CA TYR A 90 -13.43 -0.59 -11.39
C TYR A 90 -14.86 -0.27 -10.95
N GLN A 91 -15.03 -0.22 -9.63
CA GLN A 91 -16.22 0.28 -8.96
C GLN A 91 -15.76 1.10 -7.77
N VAL A 92 -16.36 2.27 -7.58
CA VAL A 92 -16.13 3.14 -6.42
C VAL A 92 -17.49 3.39 -5.80
N ASP A 93 -17.71 2.83 -4.62
CA ASP A 93 -18.90 3.07 -3.82
C ASP A 93 -18.61 4.19 -2.81
N LEU A 94 -19.51 5.17 -2.76
CA LEU A 94 -19.35 6.35 -1.92
C LEU A 94 -20.64 6.66 -1.16
N LEU A 95 -20.47 7.10 0.08
CA LEU A 95 -21.54 7.61 0.92
C LEU A 95 -21.32 9.11 1.13
N LEU A 96 -22.26 9.93 0.67
CA LEU A 96 -22.19 11.38 0.84
C LEU A 96 -22.91 11.79 2.13
N GLY A 97 -22.28 12.67 2.90
CA GLY A 97 -22.82 13.16 4.15
C GLY A 97 -21.84 14.09 4.88
N PRO A 98 -22.26 14.68 6.01
CA PRO A 98 -21.37 15.47 6.83
C PRO A 98 -20.24 14.59 7.40
N LEU A 99 -19.03 15.14 7.42
CA LEU A 99 -17.90 14.57 8.15
C LEU A 99 -17.76 15.27 9.50
N ALA A 100 -17.25 14.55 10.51
CA ALA A 100 -16.87 15.16 11.77
C ALA A 100 -15.59 15.99 11.59
N ASP A 101 -15.42 17.06 12.36
CA ASP A 101 -14.27 17.96 12.26
C ASP A 101 -12.92 17.26 12.53
N ASP A 102 -12.92 16.15 13.26
CA ASP A 102 -11.76 15.33 13.60
C ASP A 102 -11.54 14.13 12.65
N THR A 103 -12.25 14.10 11.51
CA THR A 103 -12.12 13.02 10.53
C THR A 103 -10.73 13.05 9.86
N GLY A 104 -10.00 11.94 9.99
CA GLY A 104 -8.73 11.75 9.30
C GLY A 104 -8.92 11.44 7.81
N ILE A 105 -7.90 11.75 7.00
CA ILE A 105 -7.80 11.36 5.59
C ILE A 105 -6.78 10.23 5.44
N LEU A 106 -7.01 9.31 4.50
CA LEU A 106 -6.11 8.19 4.29
C LEU A 106 -4.84 8.66 3.56
N HIS A 107 -3.69 8.38 4.15
CA HIS A 107 -2.40 8.48 3.48
C HIS A 107 -1.79 7.10 3.28
N ALA A 108 -1.17 6.87 2.12
CA ALA A 108 -0.41 5.66 1.84
C ALA A 108 0.72 5.94 0.85
N ALA A 109 1.92 5.47 1.18
CA ALA A 109 3.10 5.65 0.36
C ALA A 109 3.75 4.29 0.10
N PHE A 110 4.46 4.19 -1.02
CA PHE A 110 5.20 3.00 -1.39
C PHE A 110 6.70 3.24 -1.24
N ARG A 111 7.39 2.25 -0.66
CA ARG A 111 8.84 2.24 -0.54
C ARG A 111 9.40 0.88 -0.91
N ARG A 112 10.58 0.90 -1.54
CA ARG A 112 11.34 -0.28 -1.91
C ARG A 112 12.83 -0.02 -1.76
N GLU A 113 13.53 -0.99 -1.23
CA GLU A 113 14.99 -1.02 -1.14
C GLU A 113 15.47 -2.40 -1.59
N SER A 114 16.49 -2.45 -2.45
CA SER A 114 16.98 -3.69 -3.03
C SER A 114 18.37 -3.46 -3.65
N PRO A 115 19.45 -3.96 -3.02
CA PRO A 115 19.49 -4.66 -1.72
C PRO A 115 19.27 -3.69 -0.54
N THR A 116 18.90 -4.24 0.62
CA THR A 116 18.98 -3.54 1.92
C THR A 116 20.42 -3.54 2.44
N GLU A 117 20.75 -2.64 3.36
CA GLU A 117 22.06 -2.57 4.00
C GLU A 117 22.03 -3.14 5.42
N LEU A 118 22.93 -4.09 5.72
CA LEU A 118 23.01 -4.72 7.04
C LEU A 118 23.29 -3.67 8.14
N GLY A 119 22.50 -3.71 9.21
CA GLY A 119 22.62 -2.76 10.33
C GLY A 119 21.98 -1.39 10.07
N LYS A 120 21.33 -1.19 8.91
CA LYS A 120 20.48 -0.04 8.66
C LYS A 120 19.02 -0.46 8.62
N ASP A 121 18.19 0.28 9.33
CA ASP A 121 16.74 0.03 9.37
C ASP A 121 16.13 0.33 7.99
N PHE A 122 15.30 -0.59 7.48
CA PHE A 122 14.43 -0.29 6.34
C PHE A 122 13.28 0.61 6.82
N VAL A 123 13.27 1.86 6.35
CA VAL A 123 12.20 2.80 6.67
C VAL A 123 10.93 2.38 5.93
N VAL A 124 9.85 2.06 6.66
CA VAL A 124 8.52 1.79 6.07
C VAL A 124 7.86 3.10 5.64
N THR A 125 7.81 4.08 6.54
CA THR A 125 7.32 5.43 6.31
C THR A 125 7.98 6.40 7.28
N ASP A 126 8.19 7.65 6.87
CA ASP A 126 8.74 8.73 7.70
C ASP A 126 8.15 10.09 7.31
N GLY A 127 8.58 11.16 7.99
CA GLY A 127 8.24 12.54 7.62
C GLY A 127 6.77 12.95 7.81
N LEU A 128 5.93 12.09 8.38
CA LEU A 128 4.52 12.38 8.67
C LEU A 128 4.41 13.45 9.76
N ARG A 129 3.52 14.42 9.55
CA ARG A 129 3.30 15.55 10.47
C ARG A 129 1.82 15.73 10.77
N GLY A 130 1.53 16.13 12.00
CA GLY A 130 0.19 16.37 12.48
C GLY A 130 -0.40 15.16 13.21
N PRO A 131 -1.59 15.33 13.81
CA PRO A 131 -2.26 14.24 14.50
C PRO A 131 -2.68 13.15 13.50
N GLY A 132 -2.51 11.89 13.87
CA GLY A 132 -2.84 10.78 13.00
C GLY A 132 -2.77 9.44 13.72
N ARG A 133 -3.05 8.38 12.98
CA ARG A 133 -2.90 7.01 13.45
C ARG A 133 -2.23 6.20 12.35
N PHE A 134 -1.28 5.37 12.73
CA PHE A 134 -0.72 4.38 11.83
C PHE A 134 -1.72 3.23 11.69
N LEU A 135 -2.26 3.04 10.49
CA LEU A 135 -3.21 1.95 10.21
C LEU A 135 -2.51 0.60 10.06
N GLY A 136 -1.31 0.59 9.49
CA GLY A 136 -0.54 -0.61 9.21
C GLY A 136 0.30 -0.48 7.95
N TRP A 137 0.97 -1.58 7.58
CA TRP A 137 1.69 -1.72 6.33
C TRP A 137 1.42 -3.08 5.70
N THR A 138 1.58 -3.16 4.38
CA THR A 138 1.61 -4.41 3.62
C THR A 138 2.91 -4.43 2.85
N GLY A 139 3.66 -5.53 2.92
CA GLY A 139 4.95 -5.60 2.26
C GLY A 139 5.46 -7.03 2.19
N GLY A 140 6.65 -7.17 1.61
CA GLY A 140 7.20 -8.47 1.25
C GLY A 140 8.69 -8.39 1.10
N VAL A 141 9.32 -9.50 1.44
CA VAL A 141 10.77 -9.62 1.52
C VAL A 141 11.22 -10.69 0.55
N ARG A 142 12.25 -10.36 -0.24
CA ARG A 142 12.94 -11.31 -1.10
C ARG A 142 14.35 -11.52 -0.55
N VAL A 143 14.56 -12.67 0.10
CA VAL A 143 15.88 -13.10 0.54
C VAL A 143 16.74 -13.40 -0.68
N LEU A 144 17.85 -12.68 -0.87
CA LEU A 144 18.66 -12.75 -2.08
C LEU A 144 19.65 -13.92 -2.08
N ASP A 145 20.18 -14.29 -0.91
CA ASP A 145 21.07 -15.45 -0.75
C ASP A 145 20.31 -16.76 -0.60
N GLY A 146 19.04 -16.71 -0.19
CA GLY A 146 18.17 -17.88 0.04
C GLY A 146 18.54 -18.71 1.27
N GLU A 147 19.48 -18.24 2.08
CA GLU A 147 20.04 -19.00 3.20
C GLU A 147 19.65 -18.40 4.56
N HIS A 148 19.49 -17.08 4.62
CA HIS A 148 19.25 -16.38 5.89
C HIS A 148 17.77 -16.11 6.17
N TRP A 149 17.39 -16.25 7.44
CA TRP A 149 16.12 -15.77 7.96
C TRP A 149 16.12 -14.23 8.01
N TRP A 150 15.03 -13.62 7.54
CA TRP A 150 14.92 -12.16 7.44
C TRP A 150 14.16 -11.52 8.61
N GLY A 151 13.48 -12.33 9.44
CA GLY A 151 12.47 -11.86 10.39
C GLY A 151 13.03 -11.13 11.60
N GLU A 152 14.23 -11.45 12.09
CA GLU A 152 14.77 -10.99 13.39
C GLU A 152 14.96 -9.46 13.53
N GLY A 153 14.78 -8.67 12.47
CA GLY A 153 14.93 -7.22 12.54
C GLY A 153 13.87 -6.57 13.43
N GLU A 154 14.28 -5.74 14.39
CA GLU A 154 13.37 -5.03 15.30
C GLU A 154 12.44 -4.06 14.54
N VAL A 155 11.14 -4.06 14.86
CA VAL A 155 10.21 -3.01 14.41
C VAL A 155 10.31 -1.82 15.36
N LYS A 156 10.66 -0.66 14.81
CA LYS A 156 10.83 0.59 15.55
C LYS A 156 9.83 1.65 15.10
N MET A 157 9.18 2.32 16.04
CA MET A 157 8.34 3.48 15.79
C MET A 157 8.77 4.65 16.65
N PHE A 158 8.92 5.81 16.02
CA PHE A 158 9.34 7.06 16.64
C PHE A 158 8.19 8.05 16.52
N PHE A 159 7.77 8.63 17.65
CA PHE A 159 6.69 9.61 17.67
C PHE A 159 7.23 11.00 17.96
N ASP A 160 6.59 12.03 17.39
CA ASP A 160 6.79 13.43 17.73
C ASP A 160 8.26 13.95 17.78
N GLY A 161 9.14 13.36 16.96
CA GLY A 161 10.53 13.78 16.83
C GLY A 161 11.49 13.20 17.88
N GLU A 162 11.09 12.13 18.57
CA GLU A 162 11.95 11.42 19.52
C GLU A 162 13.17 10.76 18.85
N GLU A 163 14.30 10.74 19.54
CA GLU A 163 15.54 10.09 19.08
C GLU A 163 15.61 8.59 19.43
N THR A 164 14.84 8.16 20.44
CA THR A 164 14.73 6.77 20.88
C THR A 164 13.33 6.27 20.52
N PRO A 165 13.17 5.04 19.99
CA PRO A 165 11.86 4.58 19.56
C PRO A 165 10.93 4.38 20.75
N THR A 166 9.71 4.91 20.65
CA THR A 166 8.63 4.68 21.63
C THR A 166 8.16 3.23 21.61
N VAL A 167 8.12 2.63 20.40
CA VAL A 167 7.83 1.21 20.19
C VAL A 167 9.07 0.55 19.62
N CYS A 168 9.59 -0.46 20.31
CA CYS A 168 10.72 -1.26 19.87
C CYS A 168 10.38 -2.74 20.07
N GLY A 169 10.20 -3.46 18.97
CA GLY A 169 9.93 -4.90 18.97
C GLY A 169 11.22 -5.74 19.10
N THR A 170 11.05 -7.06 19.09
CA THR A 170 12.14 -8.06 19.16
C THR A 170 12.47 -8.69 17.82
N GLY A 171 11.53 -8.64 16.88
CA GLY A 171 11.64 -9.15 15.53
C GLY A 171 10.44 -8.69 14.70
N THR A 172 10.60 -8.68 13.38
CA THR A 172 9.55 -8.32 12.43
C THR A 172 8.52 -9.43 12.34
N GLU A 173 8.92 -10.69 12.48
CA GLU A 173 7.99 -11.82 12.59
C GLU A 173 7.15 -11.79 13.84
N ASP A 174 7.68 -11.28 14.96
CA ASP A 174 6.94 -11.17 16.22
C ASP A 174 5.85 -10.09 16.15
N TYR A 175 6.04 -9.10 15.27
CA TYR A 175 5.10 -8.01 15.06
C TYR A 175 3.93 -8.38 14.13
N LEU A 176 4.14 -9.33 13.21
CA LEU A 176 3.21 -9.67 12.11
C LEU A 176 2.06 -10.61 12.50
#